data_AF-A0A942MJZ9-F1
#
_entry.id   AF-A0A942MJZ9-F1
#
_cell.length_a   1.000
_cell.length_b   1.000
_cell.length_c   1.000
_cell.angle_alpha   90.00
_cell.angle_beta   90.00
_cell.angle_gamma   90.00
#
_symmetry.space_group_name_H-M   'P 1'
#
loop_
_entity.id
_entity.type
_entity.pdbx_description
1 polymer ?
#
loop_
_entity_poly.entity_id
_entity_poly.type
_entity_poly.pdbx_seq_one_letter_code
_entity_poly.pdbx_strand_id
1 'polypeptide(L)' 'MEDVILSRIPMHRLGTDADLAGPLLLLASNHSDYMTGQVIFVDGGATA' A
#
# COMPACT_ATOMS: atom_id res chain seq x y z
N MET A 1 -16.83 -9.36 -11.68
CA MET A 1 -16.38 -7.97 -11.36
C MET A 1 -15.10 -8.02 -10.54
N GLU A 2 -15.04 -8.88 -9.52
CA GLU A 2 -13.81 -9.19 -8.78
C GLU A 2 -12.63 -9.58 -9.69
N ASP A 3 -12.82 -10.47 -10.66
CA ASP A 3 -11.75 -10.85 -11.61
C ASP A 3 -11.16 -9.68 -12.41
N VAL A 4 -11.99 -8.68 -12.71
CA VAL A 4 -11.55 -7.46 -13.44
C VAL A 4 -10.74 -6.54 -12.53
N ILE A 5 -11.03 -6.54 -11.24
CA ILE A 5 -10.26 -5.80 -10.24
C ILE A 5 -8.93 -6.50 -9.99
N LEU A 6 -8.97 -7.82 -9.76
CA LEU A 6 -7.79 -8.63 -9.49
C LEU A 6 -6.82 -8.71 -10.68
N SER A 7 -7.30 -8.60 -11.91
CA SER A 7 -6.43 -8.56 -13.10
C SER A 7 -5.63 -7.26 -13.22
N ARG A 8 -6.07 -6.19 -12.54
CA ARG A 8 -5.36 -4.89 -12.50
C ARG A 8 -4.45 -4.74 -11.29
N ILE A 9 -4.50 -5.66 -10.33
CA ILE A 9 -3.63 -5.69 -9.17
C ILE A 9 -2.55 -6.76 -9.45
N PRO A 10 -1.27 -6.38 -9.65
CA PRO A 10 -0.19 -7.34 -9.90
C PRO A 10 -0.05 -8.46 -8.85
N MET A 11 -0.36 -8.17 -7.59
CA MET A 11 -0.38 -9.17 -6.52
C MET A 11 -1.57 -10.15 -6.58
N HIS A 12 -2.53 -9.95 -7.48
CA HIS A 12 -3.70 -10.80 -7.69
C HIS A 12 -4.50 -11.13 -6.42
N ARG A 13 -4.55 -10.20 -5.48
CA ARG A 13 -5.40 -10.28 -4.29
C ARG A 13 -5.87 -8.88 -3.89
N LEU A 14 -6.96 -8.83 -3.15
CA LEU A 14 -7.37 -7.60 -2.49
C LEU A 14 -6.44 -7.32 -1.30
N GLY A 15 -6.23 -6.03 -1.04
CA GLY A 15 -5.57 -5.56 0.17
C GLY A 15 -6.42 -5.81 1.41
N THR A 16 -5.75 -5.97 2.53
CA THR A 16 -6.34 -6.11 3.86
C THR A 16 -5.85 -4.99 4.77
N ASP A 17 -6.48 -4.83 5.93
CA ASP A 17 -6.02 -3.93 6.99
C ASP A 17 -4.59 -4.24 7.44
N ALA A 18 -4.20 -5.52 7.46
CA ALA A 18 -2.85 -5.96 7.81
C ALA A 18 -1.77 -5.41 6.86
N ASP A 19 -2.10 -5.17 5.58
CA ASP A 19 -1.16 -4.63 4.59
C ASP A 19 -0.79 -3.16 4.87
N LEU A 20 -1.65 -2.43 5.59
CA LEU A 20 -1.39 -1.04 5.98
C LEU A 20 -0.61 -0.93 7.29
N ALA A 21 -0.60 -1.96 8.14
CA ALA A 21 0.00 -1.89 9.46
C ALA A 21 1.49 -1.50 9.42
N GLY A 22 2.28 -2.13 8.55
CA GLY A 22 3.70 -1.83 8.38
C GLY A 22 3.96 -0.40 7.88
N PRO A 23 3.38 0.00 6.72
CA PRO A 23 3.52 1.35 6.19
C PRO A 23 3.06 2.45 7.18
N LEU A 24 1.96 2.23 7.89
CA LEU A 24 1.49 3.17 8.91
C LEU A 24 2.46 3.27 10.08
N LEU A 25 2.98 2.15 10.59
CA LEU A 25 3.98 2.16 11.66
C LEU A 25 5.27 2.85 11.22
N LEU A 26 5.70 2.66 9.98
CA LEU A 26 6.84 3.41 9.43
C LEU A 26 6.58 4.91 9.51
N LEU A 27 5.48 5.38 8.91
CA LEU A 27 5.13 6.80 8.80
C LEU A 27 4.79 7.47 10.15
N ALA A 28 4.34 6.69 11.13
CA ALA A 28 4.02 7.18 12.47
C ALA A 28 5.21 7.13 13.44
N SER A 29 6.36 6.58 13.02
CA SER A 29 7.53 6.39 13.88
C SER A 29 8.67 7.35 13.55
N ASN A 30 9.67 7.40 14.42
CA ASN A 30 10.88 8.19 14.18
C ASN A 30 11.71 7.69 12.97
N HIS A 31 11.40 6.51 12.43
CA HIS A 31 12.07 6.01 11.23
C HIS A 31 11.71 6.83 9.97
N SER A 32 10.64 7.63 10.02
CA SER A 32 10.24 8.54 8.95
C SER A 32 10.55 10.01 9.23
N ASP A 33 11.45 10.33 10.17
CA ASP A 33 11.71 11.72 10.63
C ASP A 33 12.15 12.70 9.51
N TYR A 34 12.66 12.19 8.39
CA TYR A 34 13.02 13.00 7.21
C TYR A 34 12.15 12.74 5.98
N MET A 35 11.03 12.02 6.15
CA MET A 35 10.06 11.74 5.08
C MET A 35 8.91 12.72 5.19
N THR A 36 8.86 13.71 4.30
CA THR A 36 7.77 14.69 4.24
C THR A 36 7.32 14.93 2.80
N GLY A 37 6.04 15.27 2.62
CA GLY A 37 5.42 15.53 1.32
C GLY A 37 5.34 14.31 0.39
N GLN A 38 5.54 13.09 0.90
CA GLN A 38 5.53 11.86 0.11
C GLN A 38 4.16 11.17 0.16
N VAL A 39 3.80 10.54 -0.96
CA VAL A 39 2.65 9.63 -1.06
C VAL A 39 3.19 8.22 -1.30
N ILE A 40 2.83 7.29 -0.42
CA ILE A 40 3.22 5.88 -0.55
C ILE A 40 1.97 5.08 -0.95
N PHE A 41 1.99 4.49 -2.14
CA PHE A 41 0.92 3.61 -2.59
C PHE A 41 1.08 2.23 -1.96
N VAL A 42 0.02 1.75 -1.31
CA VAL A 42 -0.09 0.41 -0.72
C VAL A 42 -1.28 -0.29 -1.39
N ASP A 43 -1.13 -0.63 -2.67
CA ASP A 43 -2.23 -1.03 -3.55
C ASP A 43 -1.98 -2.35 -4.30
N GLY A 44 -0.99 -3.13 -3.86
CA GLY A 44 -0.60 -4.38 -4.52
C GLY A 44 -0.03 -4.20 -5.94
N GLY A 45 0.36 -2.97 -6.30
CA GLY A 45 0.97 -2.62 -7.58
C GLY A 45 0.01 -2.03 -8.62
N ALA A 46 -1.22 -1.69 -8.23
CA ALA A 46 -2.24 -1.22 -9.18
C ALA A 46 -1.91 0.13 -9.84
N THR A 47 -1.07 0.96 -9.22
CA THR A 47 -0.66 2.28 -9.72
C THR A 47 0.56 2.21 -10.66
N ALA A 48 1.25 1.06 -10.74
CA ALA A 48 2.48 0.89 -11.54
C ALA A 48 2.25 0.80 -13.05
#